data_AF-A0A6J8DRD4-F1
#
_entry.id   AF-A0A6J8DRD4-F1
#
_cell.length_a   1.000
_cell.length_b   1.000
_cell.length_c   1.000
_cell.angle_alpha   90.00
_cell.angle_beta   90.00
_cell.angle_gamma   90.00
#
_symmetry.space_group_name_H-M   'P 1'
#
loop_
_entity.id
_entity.type
_entity.pdbx_description
1 polymer ?
#
loop_
_entity_poly.entity_id
_entity_poly.type
_entity_poly.pdbx_seq_one_letter_code
_entity_poly.pdbx_strand_id
1 'polypeptide(L)'
;MSKVTRFTCVLCTKRTKHHDRRFLGGENNKGLRARCCPGHISDENFSEQAIECLSDLRKSTDFNRSDILDLLQKIIMLLLKNDDKRLNFDKDSSLSDAEYISLTGIDIASFNDLATHLVSIRDTKVRSSRTCLGIFLTKMRSGMSNKLLATIFNVGKGKDSIRRAVATVRKNLMQTFVPKHLGFNHISRN
;
A
#
# COMPACT_ATOMS: atom_id res chain seq x y z
N MET A 1 -35.43 -36.88 -27.34
CA MET A 1 -34.24 -36.10 -27.76
C MET A 1 -34.16 -34.81 -26.96
N SER A 2 -33.24 -34.72 -26.00
CA SER A 2 -33.10 -33.58 -25.09
C SER A 2 -32.35 -32.43 -25.78
N LYS A 3 -32.95 -31.24 -25.88
CA LYS A 3 -32.33 -30.04 -26.48
C LYS A 3 -31.12 -29.61 -25.62
N VAL A 4 -29.91 -29.83 -26.10
CA VAL A 4 -28.68 -29.35 -25.44
C VAL A 4 -28.60 -27.84 -25.58
N THR A 5 -28.81 -27.10 -24.48
CA THR A 5 -28.67 -25.65 -24.42
C THR A 5 -27.19 -25.23 -24.44
N ARG A 6 -26.74 -24.69 -25.57
CA ARG A 6 -25.39 -24.11 -25.75
C ARG A 6 -25.41 -22.62 -25.38
N PHE A 7 -24.29 -22.09 -24.90
CA PHE A 7 -24.13 -20.66 -24.62
C PHE A 7 -22.90 -20.10 -25.34
N THR A 8 -22.92 -18.81 -25.63
CA THR A 8 -21.84 -18.07 -26.29
C THR A 8 -20.86 -17.52 -25.25
N CYS A 9 -19.56 -17.78 -25.41
CA CYS A 9 -18.50 -17.18 -24.62
C CYS A 9 -18.39 -15.67 -24.91
N VAL A 10 -18.23 -14.86 -23.87
CA VAL A 10 -18.11 -13.39 -24.00
C VAL A 10 -16.78 -12.97 -24.63
N LEU A 11 -15.72 -13.77 -24.47
CA LEU A 11 -14.36 -13.43 -24.94
C LEU A 11 -14.10 -13.85 -26.39
N CYS A 12 -14.54 -15.05 -26.79
CA CYS A 12 -14.23 -15.60 -28.12
C CYS A 12 -15.46 -16.00 -28.92
N THR A 13 -16.68 -15.73 -28.43
CA THR A 13 -17.96 -16.08 -29.08
C THR A 13 -18.19 -17.57 -29.34
N LYS A 14 -17.28 -18.45 -28.90
CA LYS A 14 -17.43 -19.91 -29.03
C LYS A 14 -18.66 -20.40 -28.29
N ARG A 15 -19.37 -21.35 -28.90
CA ARG A 15 -20.52 -22.04 -28.28
C ARG A 15 -20.03 -23.20 -27.42
N THR A 16 -20.25 -23.12 -26.11
CA THR A 16 -19.81 -24.16 -25.15
C THR A 16 -21.01 -24.97 -24.62
N LYS A 17 -20.76 -26.23 -24.25
CA LYS A 17 -21.78 -27.13 -23.68
C LYS A 17 -22.10 -26.73 -22.23
N HIS A 18 -23.24 -27.18 -21.73
CA HIS A 18 -23.71 -26.81 -20.39
C HIS A 18 -22.78 -27.28 -19.26
N HIS A 19 -22.15 -28.45 -19.38
CA HIS A 19 -21.25 -28.96 -18.33
C HIS A 19 -19.90 -28.23 -18.30
N ASP A 20 -19.48 -27.63 -19.42
CA ASP A 20 -18.24 -26.85 -19.53
C ASP A 20 -18.41 -25.39 -19.06
N ARG A 21 -19.50 -25.10 -18.34
CA ARG A 21 -19.80 -23.76 -17.83
C ARG A 21 -18.84 -23.38 -16.71
N ARG A 22 -18.30 -22.16 -16.80
CA ARG A 22 -17.60 -21.48 -15.71
C ARG A 22 -18.28 -20.13 -15.48
N PHE A 23 -18.73 -19.89 -14.24
CA PHE A 23 -19.34 -18.63 -13.82
C PHE A 23 -18.25 -17.68 -13.34
N LEU A 24 -18.28 -16.44 -13.82
CA LEU A 24 -17.30 -15.41 -13.44
C LEU A 24 -17.68 -14.68 -12.13
N GLY A 25 -18.19 -15.43 -11.16
CA GLY A 25 -18.60 -14.90 -9.86
C GLY A 25 -18.63 -16.02 -8.84
N GLY A 26 -18.00 -15.78 -7.68
CA GLY A 26 -18.08 -16.68 -6.53
C GLY A 26 -19.53 -16.94 -6.12
N GLU A 27 -19.74 -17.94 -5.26
CA GLU A 27 -21.02 -18.59 -4.93
C GLU A 27 -22.21 -17.65 -4.61
N ASN A 28 -21.94 -16.39 -4.27
CA ASN A 28 -22.95 -15.39 -3.92
C ASN A 28 -23.43 -14.48 -5.06
N ASN A 29 -22.86 -14.54 -6.27
CA ASN A 29 -23.18 -13.59 -7.33
C ASN A 29 -24.03 -14.19 -8.46
N LYS A 30 -25.28 -14.57 -8.12
CA LYS A 30 -26.26 -15.17 -9.05
C LYS A 30 -26.73 -14.22 -10.18
N GLY A 31 -26.31 -12.95 -10.18
CA GLY A 31 -26.75 -11.91 -11.11
C GLY A 31 -25.83 -11.64 -12.31
N LEU A 32 -24.52 -11.87 -12.19
CA LEU A 32 -23.55 -11.54 -13.26
C LEU A 32 -23.37 -12.74 -14.21
N ARG A 33 -24.26 -12.83 -15.21
CA ARG A 33 -24.24 -13.87 -16.26
C ARG A 33 -23.18 -13.64 -17.34
N ALA A 34 -22.02 -13.07 -17.02
CA ALA A 34 -20.89 -13.06 -17.94
C ALA A 34 -20.32 -14.49 -18.01
N ARG A 35 -20.30 -15.08 -19.20
CA ARG A 35 -19.99 -16.52 -19.40
C ARG A 35 -18.70 -16.67 -20.20
N CYS A 36 -17.74 -17.40 -19.64
CA CYS A 36 -16.47 -17.69 -20.29
C CYS A 36 -16.35 -19.19 -20.61
N CYS A 37 -15.66 -19.57 -21.69
CA CYS A 37 -15.33 -20.97 -21.98
C CYS A 37 -14.05 -21.39 -21.23
N PRO A 38 -13.82 -22.69 -20.97
CA PRO A 38 -12.66 -23.16 -20.21
C PRO A 38 -11.30 -22.76 -20.78
N GLY A 39 -11.19 -22.58 -22.10
CA GLY A 39 -9.91 -22.22 -22.75
C GLY A 39 -9.37 -20.82 -22.42
N HIS A 40 -10.07 -20.04 -21.60
CA HIS A 40 -9.66 -18.72 -21.14
C HIS A 40 -9.43 -18.65 -19.62
N ILE A 41 -9.56 -19.80 -18.94
CA ILE A 41 -9.38 -19.92 -17.50
C ILE A 41 -8.25 -20.91 -17.25
N SER A 42 -7.18 -20.46 -16.60
CA SER A 42 -6.06 -21.28 -16.14
C SER A 42 -5.94 -21.09 -14.62
N ASP A 43 -5.84 -22.18 -13.87
CA ASP A 43 -5.72 -22.15 -12.40
C ASP A 43 -6.75 -21.24 -11.71
N GLU A 44 -8.02 -21.40 -12.09
CA GLU A 44 -9.17 -20.61 -11.62
C GLU A 44 -9.12 -19.10 -11.94
N ASN A 45 -8.08 -18.64 -12.63
CA ASN A 45 -7.87 -17.26 -13.04
C ASN A 45 -7.99 -17.11 -14.55
N PHE A 46 -8.16 -15.87 -15.02
CA PHE A 46 -8.12 -15.59 -16.46
C PHE A 46 -6.70 -15.77 -17.00
N SER A 47 -6.56 -16.45 -18.15
CA SER A 47 -5.31 -16.45 -18.91
C SER A 47 -4.97 -15.02 -19.38
N GLU A 48 -3.68 -14.70 -19.60
CA GLU A 48 -3.25 -13.37 -20.11
C GLU A 48 -4.02 -12.95 -21.37
N GLN A 49 -4.15 -13.86 -22.33
CA GLN A 49 -4.94 -13.64 -23.56
C GLN A 49 -6.40 -13.27 -23.30
N ALA A 50 -6.98 -13.78 -22.21
CA ALA A 50 -8.35 -13.48 -21.82
C ALA A 50 -8.46 -12.09 -21.16
N ILE A 51 -7.41 -11.67 -20.44
CA ILE A 51 -7.32 -10.34 -19.83
C ILE A 51 -7.20 -9.28 -20.93
N GLU A 52 -6.35 -9.51 -21.94
CA GLU A 52 -6.22 -8.62 -23.10
C GLU A 52 -7.56 -8.45 -23.84
N CYS A 53 -8.28 -9.55 -24.07
CA CYS A 53 -9.61 -9.50 -24.68
C CYS A 53 -10.62 -8.70 -23.81
N LEU A 54 -10.52 -8.80 -22.48
CA LEU A 54 -11.40 -8.07 -21.55
C LEU A 54 -11.17 -6.56 -21.58
N SER A 55 -9.93 -6.10 -21.72
CA SER A 55 -9.61 -4.68 -21.87
C SER A 55 -10.27 -4.05 -23.10
N ASP A 56 -10.46 -4.83 -24.17
CA ASP A 56 -11.07 -4.34 -25.41
C ASP A 56 -12.62 -4.40 -25.40
N LEU A 57 -13.21 -5.19 -24.51
CA LEU A 57 -14.66 -5.47 -24.48
C LEU A 57 -15.50 -4.34 -23.88
N ARG A 58 -14.95 -3.53 -22.96
CA ARG A 58 -15.64 -2.35 -22.42
C ARG A 58 -14.65 -1.25 -22.04
N LYS A 59 -14.74 -0.10 -22.72
CA LYS A 59 -13.99 1.12 -22.38
C LYS A 59 -14.47 1.80 -21.10
N SER A 60 -15.66 1.45 -20.60
CA SER A 60 -16.22 1.95 -19.35
C SER A 60 -17.00 0.88 -18.60
N THR A 61 -16.84 0.89 -17.28
CA THR A 61 -17.61 0.08 -16.34
C THR A 61 -18.35 0.99 -15.39
N ASP A 62 -19.65 0.78 -15.25
CA ASP A 62 -20.47 1.51 -14.30
C ASP A 62 -20.44 0.79 -12.96
N PHE A 63 -20.13 1.53 -11.90
CA PHE A 63 -20.20 1.04 -10.53
C PHE A 63 -21.35 1.73 -9.82
N ASN A 64 -22.22 0.94 -9.17
CA ASN A 64 -23.22 1.51 -8.27
C ASN A 64 -22.63 1.72 -6.86
N ARG A 65 -23.36 2.43 -6.00
CA ARG A 65 -22.91 2.71 -4.61
C ARG A 65 -22.54 1.44 -3.85
N SER A 66 -23.32 0.37 -3.99
CA SER A 66 -23.08 -0.90 -3.30
C SER A 66 -21.80 -1.57 -3.81
N ASP A 67 -21.55 -1.54 -5.12
CA ASP A 67 -20.33 -2.10 -5.72
C ASP A 67 -19.07 -1.37 -5.22
N ILE A 68 -19.14 -0.04 -5.11
CA ILE A 68 -18.02 0.78 -4.59
C ILE A 68 -17.77 0.42 -3.12
N LEU A 69 -18.82 0.32 -2.30
CA LEU A 69 -18.68 -0.02 -0.88
C LEU A 69 -18.11 -1.43 -0.68
N ASP A 70 -18.57 -2.41 -1.48
CA ASP A 70 -18.05 -3.78 -1.46
C ASP A 70 -16.58 -3.84 -1.87
N LEU A 71 -16.18 -3.09 -2.90
CA LEU A 71 -14.78 -2.98 -3.32
C LEU A 71 -13.90 -2.39 -2.22
N LEU A 72 -14.32 -1.28 -1.61
CA LEU A 72 -13.60 -0.65 -0.50
C LEU A 72 -13.49 -1.60 0.69
N GLN A 73 -14.55 -2.34 1.01
CA GLN A 73 -14.54 -3.30 2.11
C GLN A 73 -13.58 -4.47 1.82
N LYS A 74 -13.53 -4.97 0.58
CA LYS A 74 -12.57 -6.00 0.15
C LYS A 74 -11.12 -5.51 0.25
N ILE A 75 -10.84 -4.29 -0.20
CA ILE A 75 -9.52 -3.67 -0.05
C ILE A 75 -9.15 -3.60 1.43
N ILE A 76 -10.05 -3.11 2.29
CA ILE A 76 -9.83 -3.05 3.73
C ILE A 76 -9.55 -4.44 4.31
N MET A 77 -10.32 -5.47 3.93
CA MET A 77 -10.10 -6.84 4.38
C MET A 77 -8.74 -7.40 3.95
N LEU A 78 -8.29 -7.12 2.72
CA LEU A 78 -6.97 -7.51 2.23
C LEU A 78 -5.86 -6.81 3.00
N LEU A 79 -6.00 -5.50 3.23
CA LEU A 79 -5.06 -4.72 4.04
C LEU A 79 -4.99 -5.21 5.50
N LEU A 80 -6.12 -5.66 6.07
CA LEU A 80 -6.18 -6.23 7.42
C LEU A 80 -5.53 -7.62 7.54
N LYS A 81 -5.52 -8.39 6.44
CA LYS A 81 -4.86 -9.71 6.34
C LYS A 81 -3.34 -9.59 6.17
N ASN A 82 -2.85 -8.49 5.61
CA ASN A 82 -1.41 -8.22 5.57
C ASN A 82 -0.90 -7.83 6.97
N ASP A 83 0.21 -8.44 7.39
CA ASP A 83 0.83 -8.18 8.70
C ASP A 83 1.51 -6.79 8.77
N ASP A 84 1.91 -6.23 7.62
CA ASP A 84 2.53 -4.90 7.53
C ASP A 84 1.45 -3.80 7.47
N LYS A 85 0.76 -3.59 8.61
CA LYS A 85 -0.35 -2.63 8.78
C LYS A 85 0.09 -1.17 8.97
N ARG A 86 1.35 -0.84 8.68
CA ARG A 86 1.94 0.48 8.93
C ARG A 86 3.07 0.79 7.95
N LEU A 87 3.27 2.08 7.67
CA LEU A 87 4.55 2.54 7.14
C LEU A 87 5.66 2.09 8.09
N ASN A 88 6.57 1.30 7.55
CA ASN A 88 7.66 0.68 8.30
C ASN A 88 9.00 1.18 7.75
N PHE A 89 9.79 1.77 8.63
CA PHE A 89 11.15 2.23 8.33
C PHE A 89 12.20 1.30 8.98
N ASP A 90 11.76 0.20 9.61
CA ASP A 90 12.62 -0.75 10.32
C ASP A 90 13.11 -1.90 9.43
N LYS A 91 12.42 -2.18 8.33
CA LYS A 91 12.80 -3.21 7.36
C LYS A 91 13.36 -2.51 6.13
N ASP A 92 14.56 -2.88 5.69
CA ASP A 92 15.20 -2.26 4.52
C ASP A 92 14.49 -2.58 3.19
N SER A 93 13.57 -3.55 3.18
CA SER A 93 12.83 -3.97 1.99
C SER A 93 11.38 -3.47 1.92
N SER A 94 10.90 -2.67 2.90
CA SER A 94 9.49 -2.27 2.93
C SER A 94 9.15 -1.06 2.07
N LEU A 95 10.13 -0.26 1.63
CA LEU A 95 9.93 0.94 0.83
C LEU A 95 11.12 1.12 -0.13
N SER A 96 10.83 1.51 -1.37
CA SER A 96 11.81 1.91 -2.38
C SER A 96 12.40 3.31 -2.10
N ASP A 97 13.53 3.63 -2.73
CA ASP A 97 14.16 4.95 -2.63
C ASP A 97 13.21 6.09 -3.02
N ALA A 98 12.40 5.88 -4.07
CA ALA A 98 11.40 6.85 -4.52
C ALA A 98 10.33 7.11 -3.44
N GLU A 99 9.90 6.07 -2.72
CA GLU A 99 8.96 6.20 -1.61
C GLU A 99 9.60 6.90 -0.41
N TYR A 100 10.87 6.62 -0.10
CA TYR A 100 11.63 7.32 0.92
C TYR A 100 11.71 8.83 0.63
N ILE A 101 12.09 9.20 -0.60
CA ILE A 101 12.18 10.60 -1.02
C ILE A 101 10.80 11.26 -0.97
N SER A 102 9.75 10.59 -1.44
CA SER A 102 8.39 11.14 -1.43
C SER A 102 7.88 11.38 -0.01
N LEU A 103 8.14 10.46 0.91
CA LEU A 103 7.66 10.53 2.29
C LEU A 103 8.50 11.48 3.14
N THR A 104 9.83 11.36 3.07
CA THR A 104 10.77 11.99 4.02
C THR A 104 11.57 13.14 3.42
N GLY A 105 11.68 13.21 2.10
CA GLY A 105 12.50 14.18 1.37
C GLY A 105 13.97 13.77 1.16
N ILE A 106 14.37 12.58 1.62
CA ILE A 106 15.74 12.05 1.48
C ILE A 106 15.69 10.58 1.04
N ASP A 107 16.78 10.11 0.42
CA ASP A 107 16.94 8.71 0.01
C ASP A 107 17.24 7.76 1.20
N ILE A 108 17.25 6.45 0.94
CA ILE A 108 17.49 5.42 1.97
C ILE A 108 18.87 5.61 2.60
N ALA A 109 19.91 5.90 1.81
CA ALA A 109 21.27 6.05 2.30
C ALA A 109 21.40 7.21 3.29
N SER A 110 20.89 8.38 2.92
CA SER A 110 20.86 9.58 3.77
C SER A 110 20.00 9.38 5.01
N PHE A 111 18.88 8.66 4.88
CA PHE A 111 18.05 8.31 6.03
C PHE A 111 18.79 7.41 7.02
N ASN A 112 19.50 6.39 6.51
CA ASN A 112 20.27 5.46 7.31
C ASN A 112 21.42 6.17 8.03
N ASP A 113 22.15 7.04 7.33
CA ASP A 113 23.20 7.87 7.92
C ASP A 113 22.65 8.75 9.04
N LEU A 114 21.55 9.48 8.78
CA LEU A 114 20.90 10.32 9.78
C LEU A 114 20.42 9.52 11.00
N ALA A 115 19.93 8.29 10.79
CA ALA A 115 19.49 7.41 11.86
C ALA A 115 20.64 7.01 12.80
N THR A 116 21.89 6.93 12.33
CA THR A 116 23.05 6.62 13.18
C THR A 116 23.29 7.67 14.27
N HIS A 117 22.84 8.91 14.05
CA HIS A 117 22.98 9.99 15.01
C HIS A 117 21.93 9.98 16.14
N LEU A 118 20.95 9.06 16.11
CA LEU A 118 19.84 8.96 17.06
C LEU A 118 20.14 8.14 18.32
N VAL A 119 21.32 8.36 18.91
CA VAL A 119 21.91 7.52 19.97
C VAL A 119 21.12 7.45 21.29
N SER A 120 20.24 8.42 21.55
CA SER A 120 19.50 8.53 22.83
C SER A 120 18.01 8.13 22.73
N ILE A 121 17.54 7.66 21.57
CA ILE A 121 16.14 7.30 21.38
C ILE A 121 15.95 5.82 21.68
N ARG A 122 15.38 5.51 22.85
CA ARG A 122 15.09 4.12 23.24
C ARG A 122 13.95 3.55 22.40
N ASP A 123 14.21 2.41 21.79
CA ASP A 123 13.18 1.61 21.13
C ASP A 123 12.14 1.12 22.14
N THR A 124 10.90 1.02 21.69
CA THR A 124 9.78 0.47 22.45
C THR A 124 9.09 -0.60 21.61
N LYS A 125 8.25 -1.43 22.23
CA LYS A 125 7.47 -2.48 21.52
C LYS A 125 6.63 -1.96 20.34
N VAL A 126 6.33 -0.66 20.28
CA VAL A 126 5.42 -0.06 19.29
C VAL A 126 6.16 0.89 18.33
N ARG A 127 7.38 1.31 18.66
CA ARG A 127 8.14 2.28 17.86
C ARG A 127 9.63 2.13 18.10
N SER A 128 10.38 2.07 17.03
CA SER A 128 11.83 2.20 17.00
C SER A 128 12.26 3.67 16.84
N SER A 129 13.54 3.95 17.05
CA SER A 129 14.23 5.18 16.69
C SER A 129 14.04 5.54 15.20
N ARG A 130 14.16 4.56 14.29
CA ARG A 130 13.95 4.71 12.85
C ARG A 130 12.51 5.08 12.50
N THR A 131 11.53 4.41 13.09
CA THR A 131 10.11 4.78 12.91
C THR A 131 9.85 6.20 13.45
N CYS A 132 10.46 6.59 14.57
CA CYS A 132 10.33 7.96 15.07
C CYS A 132 10.94 8.99 14.10
N LEU A 133 12.09 8.67 13.48
CA LEU A 133 12.72 9.51 12.46
C LEU A 133 11.83 9.63 11.21
N GLY A 134 11.30 8.51 10.72
CA GLY A 134 10.36 8.49 9.60
C GLY A 134 9.12 9.35 9.87
N ILE A 135 8.53 9.27 11.06
CA ILE A 135 7.42 10.14 11.48
C ILE A 135 7.83 11.62 11.48
N PHE A 136 9.02 11.93 12.02
CA PHE A 136 9.52 13.30 12.10
C PHE A 136 9.70 13.90 10.71
N LEU A 137 10.44 13.22 9.82
CA LEU A 137 10.71 13.70 8.47
C LEU A 137 9.44 13.77 7.63
N THR A 138 8.58 12.75 7.70
CA THR A 138 7.29 12.76 7.01
C THR A 138 6.44 13.94 7.43
N LYS A 139 6.43 14.26 8.73
CA LYS A 139 5.72 15.44 9.23
C LYS A 139 6.31 16.75 8.70
N MET A 140 7.63 16.88 8.72
CA MET A 140 8.31 18.07 8.22
C MET A 140 8.10 18.27 6.72
N ARG A 141 8.05 17.18 5.95
CA ARG A 141 7.83 17.19 4.50
C ARG A 141 6.41 17.51 4.09
N SER A 142 5.42 16.90 4.76
CA SER A 142 4.01 16.93 4.35
C SER A 142 3.13 17.92 5.10
N GLY A 143 3.55 18.41 6.27
CA GLY A 143 2.71 19.26 7.13
C GLY A 143 1.49 18.55 7.74
N MET A 144 1.42 17.22 7.65
CA MET A 144 0.25 16.46 8.09
C MET A 144 -0.05 16.59 9.58
N SER A 145 -1.34 16.50 9.92
CA SER A 145 -1.79 16.52 11.32
C SER A 145 -1.31 15.29 12.09
N ASN A 146 -1.09 15.44 13.40
CA ASN A 146 -0.71 14.31 14.26
C ASN A 146 -1.74 13.18 14.26
N LYS A 147 -3.03 13.49 14.00
CA LYS A 147 -4.09 12.48 13.94
C LYS A 147 -3.93 11.61 12.69
N LEU A 148 -3.68 12.23 11.54
CA LEU A 148 -3.49 11.52 10.28
C LEU A 148 -2.20 10.69 10.28
N LEU A 149 -1.10 11.25 10.79
CA LEU A 149 0.15 10.50 10.97
C LEU A 149 -0.02 9.30 11.91
N ALA A 150 -0.82 9.45 12.98
CA ALA A 150 -1.09 8.32 13.88
C ALA A 150 -1.85 7.19 13.18
N THR A 151 -2.75 7.52 12.25
CA THR A 151 -3.46 6.55 11.42
C THR A 151 -2.52 5.85 10.45
N ILE A 152 -1.70 6.58 9.70
CA ILE A 152 -0.82 6.02 8.66
C ILE A 152 0.28 5.13 9.26
N PHE A 153 0.89 5.58 10.35
CA PHE A 153 1.93 4.82 11.04
C PHE A 153 1.38 3.80 12.04
N ASN A 154 0.06 3.75 12.20
CA ASN A 154 -0.66 2.88 13.13
C ASN A 154 -0.01 2.82 14.54
N VAL A 155 0.36 3.99 15.08
CA VAL A 155 1.04 4.07 16.38
C VAL A 155 0.02 4.09 17.51
N GLY A 156 0.02 3.05 18.35
CA GLY A 156 -1.09 2.72 19.26
C GLY A 156 -1.60 3.81 20.21
N LYS A 157 -0.76 4.78 20.64
CA LYS A 157 -1.19 5.91 21.51
C LYS A 157 -1.61 7.18 20.76
N GLY A 158 -2.04 7.05 19.49
CA GLY A 158 -2.64 8.12 18.72
C GLY A 158 -1.75 9.38 18.55
N LYS A 159 -2.38 10.56 18.52
CA LYS A 159 -1.72 11.86 18.28
C LYS A 159 -0.60 12.20 19.27
N ASP A 160 -0.69 11.73 20.51
CA ASP A 160 0.32 12.00 21.54
C ASP A 160 1.60 11.20 21.32
N SER A 161 1.49 10.00 20.73
CA SER A 161 2.64 9.21 20.32
C SER A 161 3.45 9.96 19.26
N ILE A 162 2.75 10.51 18.25
CA ILE A 162 3.36 11.33 17.20
C ILE A 162 4.04 12.57 17.79
N ARG A 163 3.35 13.30 18.68
CA ARG A 163 3.92 14.49 19.33
C ARG A 163 5.22 14.16 20.07
N ARG A 164 5.25 13.06 20.82
CA ARG A 164 6.47 12.60 21.51
C ARG A 164 7.56 12.18 20.54
N ALA A 165 7.24 11.40 19.50
CA ALA A 165 8.23 10.98 18.49
C ALA A 165 8.92 12.20 17.85
N VAL A 166 8.13 13.17 17.39
CA VAL A 166 8.62 14.42 16.79
C VAL A 166 9.48 15.20 17.77
N ALA A 167 9.02 15.38 19.02
CA ALA A 167 9.77 16.14 20.03
C ALA A 167 11.09 15.46 20.40
N THR A 168 11.09 14.13 20.56
CA THR A 168 12.28 13.36 20.91
C THR A 168 13.32 13.39 19.80
N VAL A 169 12.92 13.18 18.54
CA VAL A 169 13.84 13.25 17.39
C VAL A 169 14.40 14.65 17.24
N ARG A 170 13.56 15.68 17.29
CA ARG A 170 14.02 17.07 17.22
C ARG A 170 15.05 17.38 18.31
N LYS A 171 14.75 17.04 19.57
CA LYS A 171 15.67 17.29 20.68
C LYS A 171 17.01 16.57 20.47
N ASN A 172 16.96 15.31 20.05
CA ASN A 172 18.17 14.53 19.85
C ASN A 172 19.02 15.09 18.70
N LEU A 173 18.43 15.35 17.52
CA LEU A 173 19.15 15.94 16.39
C LEU A 173 19.75 17.30 16.73
N MET A 174 19.04 18.15 17.48
CA MET A 174 19.57 19.43 17.96
C MET A 174 20.79 19.29 18.89
N GLN A 175 20.95 18.14 19.56
CA GLN A 175 22.06 17.88 20.48
C GLN A 175 23.22 17.16 19.78
N THR A 176 22.94 16.22 18.88
CA THR A 176 23.94 15.29 18.35
C THR A 176 24.35 15.59 16.91
N PHE A 177 23.41 16.07 16.09
CA PHE A 177 23.60 16.24 14.65
C PHE A 177 23.84 17.70 14.27
N VAL A 178 22.94 18.61 14.66
CA VAL A 178 22.98 20.04 14.27
C VAL A 178 24.29 20.72 14.67
N PRO A 179 24.83 20.58 15.91
CA PRO A 179 26.07 21.28 16.27
C PRO A 179 27.29 20.85 15.45
N LYS A 180 27.26 19.63 14.89
CA LYS A 180 28.36 19.06 14.13
C LYS A 180 28.25 19.31 12.62
N HIS A 181 27.06 19.60 12.11
CA HIS A 181 26.79 19.67 10.66
C HIS A 181 26.13 21.00 10.23
N LEU A 182 25.71 21.84 11.18
CA LEU A 182 25.01 23.11 10.93
C LEU A 182 25.58 24.18 11.88
N GLY A 183 26.72 24.76 11.49
CA GLY A 183 27.40 25.84 12.21
C GLY A 183 28.58 26.41 11.42
N PHE A 184 29.18 27.51 11.90
CA PHE A 184 30.31 28.17 11.23
C PHE A 184 31.56 27.26 11.09
N ASN A 185 31.65 26.20 11.89
CA ASN A 185 32.72 25.20 11.79
C ASN A 185 32.62 24.30 10.55
N HIS A 186 31.52 24.36 9.79
CA HIS A 186 31.28 23.57 8.57
C HIS A 186 31.42 24.38 7.28
N ILE A 187 31.70 25.69 7.40
CA ILE A 187 32.15 26.50 6.26
C ILE A 187 33.64 26.18 6.09
N SER A 188 33.96 25.17 5.28
CA SER A 188 35.30 25.10 4.69
C SER A 188 35.51 26.40 3.92
N ARG A 189 36.32 27.28 4.49
CA ARG A 189 36.86 28.45 3.79
C ARG A 189 37.70 27.92 2.62
N ASN A 190 37.10 27.87 1.44
CA ASN A 190 37.86 27.92 0.19
C ASN A 190 38.27 29.37 -0.07
#